data_AF-A0A7X2MT28-F1
#
_entry.id   AF-A0A7X2MT28-F1
#
_cell.length_a   1.000
_cell.length_b   1.000
_cell.length_c   1.000
_cell.angle_alpha   90.00
_cell.angle_beta   90.00
_cell.angle_gamma   90.00
#
_symmetry.space_group_name_H-M   'P 1'
#
loop_
_entity.id
_entity.type
_entity.pdbx_description
1 polymer ?
#
loop_
_entity_poly.entity_id
_entity_poly.type
_entity_poly.pdbx_seq_one_letter_code
_entity_poly.pdbx_strand_id
1 'polypeptide(L)'
;RYAILVTLLVGGAVALAQHAIHFPPQPIRLAMPEVVMPHFTLTTLLGIGVPYFLVTMASQNAPGIATLQAHGYRPPVSSLMSWTGLIALLLSPLGGFSVCVAAITAAICMSDEVDPNPQQRWRAAALAGIFYLLAGASGALIAVLFSALPVVLIEALAGLALLATLGGSLHRALDLP
;
A
#
# COMPACT_ATOMS: atom_id res chain seq x y z
N ARG A 1 -12.00 14.48 -6.82
CA ARG A 1 -11.01 14.86 -5.78
C ARG A 1 -11.55 14.68 -4.35
N TYR A 2 -12.76 15.15 -4.03
CA TYR A 2 -13.30 15.07 -2.67
C TYR A 2 -14.23 13.87 -2.38
N ALA A 3 -14.50 13.02 -3.37
CA ALA A 3 -15.44 11.90 -3.25
C ALA A 3 -15.13 11.00 -2.03
N ILE A 4 -13.87 10.60 -1.85
CA ILE A 4 -13.45 9.76 -0.71
C ILE A 4 -13.71 10.45 0.63
N LEU A 5 -13.35 11.74 0.75
CA LEU A 5 -13.56 12.51 1.98
C LEU A 5 -15.04 12.70 2.28
N VAL A 6 -15.85 13.02 1.27
CA VAL A 6 -17.30 13.18 1.41
C VAL A 6 -17.94 11.85 1.81
N THR A 7 -17.57 10.74 1.17
CA THR A 7 -18.08 9.40 1.52
C THR A 7 -17.70 9.00 2.93
N LEU A 8 -16.47 9.29 3.38
CA LEU A 8 -16.05 9.02 4.75
C LEU A 8 -16.90 9.81 5.76
N LEU A 9 -17.09 11.11 5.53
CA LEU A 9 -17.86 11.98 6.43
C LEU A 9 -19.33 11.59 6.47
N VAL A 10 -19.98 11.44 5.32
CA VAL A 10 -21.40 11.08 5.22
C VAL A 10 -21.63 9.66 5.72
N GLY A 11 -20.82 8.69 5.27
CA GLY A 11 -20.91 7.31 5.69
C GLY A 11 -20.66 7.12 7.18
N GLY A 12 -19.70 7.85 7.75
CA GLY A 12 -19.46 7.90 9.19
C GLY A 12 -20.64 8.49 9.96
N ALA A 13 -21.22 9.60 9.49
CA ALA A 13 -22.40 10.21 10.11
C ALA A 13 -23.61 9.27 10.10
N VAL A 14 -23.84 8.56 8.99
CA VAL A 14 -24.91 7.56 8.87
C VAL A 14 -24.66 6.36 9.80
N ALA A 15 -23.44 5.83 9.84
CA ALA A 15 -23.08 4.73 10.72
C ALA A 15 -23.27 5.08 12.21
N LEU A 16 -22.92 6.32 12.59
CA LEU A 16 -23.17 6.86 13.94
C LEU A 16 -24.67 6.97 14.23
N ALA A 17 -25.45 7.55 13.31
CA ALA A 17 -26.90 7.69 13.48
C ALA A 17 -27.60 6.33 13.63
N GLN A 18 -27.10 5.31 12.93
CA GLN A 18 -27.61 3.93 13.00
C GLN A 18 -27.10 3.13 14.21
N HIS A 19 -26.22 3.69 15.04
CA HIS A 19 -25.53 2.98 16.12
C HIS A 19 -24.80 1.72 15.65
N ALA A 20 -24.36 1.72 14.39
CA ALA A 20 -23.73 0.57 13.73
C ALA A 20 -22.21 0.51 13.97
N ILE A 21 -21.67 1.41 14.80
CA ILE A 21 -20.26 1.42 15.20
C ILE A 21 -20.10 0.68 16.52
N HIS A 22 -19.45 -0.46 16.48
CA HIS A 22 -19.25 -1.32 17.65
C HIS A 22 -17.77 -1.49 17.96
N PHE A 23 -17.26 -0.75 18.94
CA PHE A 23 -15.88 -0.92 19.38
C PHE A 23 -15.74 -2.20 20.20
N PRO A 24 -14.76 -3.07 19.89
CA PRO A 24 -14.47 -4.22 20.74
C PRO A 24 -13.97 -3.74 22.11
N PRO A 25 -14.31 -4.43 23.22
CA PRO A 25 -13.89 -4.05 24.58
C PRO A 25 -12.39 -4.28 24.86
N GLN A 26 -11.61 -4.65 23.85
CA GLN A 26 -10.20 -4.96 24.00
C GLN A 26 -9.37 -3.69 24.19
N PRO A 27 -8.38 -3.71 25.11
CA PRO A 27 -7.49 -2.58 25.29
C PRO A 27 -6.68 -2.33 24.02
N ILE A 28 -6.52 -1.05 23.66
CA ILE A 28 -5.64 -0.62 22.57
C ILE A 28 -4.22 -1.08 22.91
N ARG A 29 -3.64 -1.92 22.05
CA ARG A 29 -2.27 -2.42 22.17
C ARG A 29 -1.55 -2.16 20.86
N LEU A 30 -0.24 -1.92 20.95
CA LEU A 30 0.62 -1.91 19.77
C LEU A 30 0.69 -3.33 19.19
N ALA A 31 0.65 -3.44 17.86
CA ALA A 31 0.87 -4.71 17.20
C ALA A 31 2.35 -5.08 17.37
N MET A 32 2.62 -6.18 18.07
CA MET A 32 3.96 -6.76 18.11
C MET A 32 4.10 -7.77 16.97
N PRO A 33 5.28 -7.89 16.34
CA PRO A 33 5.50 -8.91 15.32
C PRO A 33 5.29 -10.30 15.91
N GLU A 34 4.45 -11.11 15.26
CA GLU A 34 4.30 -12.52 15.61
C GLU A 34 5.22 -13.37 14.74
N VAL A 35 5.85 -14.36 15.34
CA VAL A 35 6.74 -15.27 14.61
C VAL A 35 5.90 -16.26 13.82
N VAL A 36 6.00 -16.20 12.49
CA VAL A 36 5.34 -17.10 11.56
C VAL A 36 6.38 -18.10 11.03
N MET A 37 6.23 -19.39 11.38
CA MET A 37 7.13 -20.42 10.89
C MET A 37 6.91 -20.66 9.39
N PRO A 38 7.97 -20.71 8.58
CA PRO A 38 7.84 -20.93 7.15
C PRO A 38 7.42 -22.38 6.86
N HIS A 39 6.32 -22.55 6.13
CA HIS A 39 5.88 -23.84 5.60
C HIS A 39 6.01 -23.83 4.08
N PHE A 40 6.87 -24.69 3.56
CA PHE A 40 7.11 -24.80 2.13
C PHE A 40 6.24 -25.90 1.53
N THR A 41 5.31 -25.51 0.65
CA THR A 41 4.54 -26.47 -0.14
C THR A 41 4.57 -26.08 -1.61
N LEU A 42 4.80 -27.04 -2.49
CA LEU A 42 4.87 -26.76 -3.92
C LEU A 42 3.53 -26.25 -4.48
N THR A 43 2.42 -26.74 -3.93
CA THR A 43 1.07 -26.32 -4.30
C THR A 43 0.81 -24.86 -3.95
N THR A 44 1.16 -24.39 -2.75
CA THR A 44 1.01 -22.95 -2.42
C THR A 44 2.02 -22.08 -3.16
N LEU A 45 3.23 -22.57 -3.40
CA LEU A 45 4.24 -21.84 -4.17
C LEU A 45 3.76 -21.56 -5.59
N LEU A 46 3.25 -22.59 -6.28
CA LEU A 46 2.78 -22.46 -7.66
C LEU A 46 1.39 -21.83 -7.74
N GLY A 47 0.49 -22.16 -6.82
CA GLY A 47 -0.91 -21.71 -6.84
C GLY A 47 -1.13 -20.29 -6.30
N ILE A 48 -0.26 -19.81 -5.41
CA ILE A 48 -0.39 -18.49 -4.77
C ILE A 48 0.89 -17.67 -4.98
N GLY A 49 2.05 -18.24 -4.67
CA GLY A 49 3.33 -17.54 -4.70
C GLY A 49 3.68 -16.97 -6.08
N VAL A 50 3.65 -17.80 -7.12
CA VAL A 50 3.95 -17.39 -8.51
C VAL A 50 2.94 -16.34 -9.02
N PRO A 51 1.60 -16.55 -8.93
CA PRO A 51 0.63 -15.54 -9.31
C PRO A 51 0.83 -14.21 -8.56
N TYR A 52 1.04 -14.26 -7.25
CA TYR A 52 1.25 -13.07 -6.44
C TYR A 52 2.52 -12.31 -6.81
N PHE A 53 3.61 -13.03 -7.08
CA PHE A 53 4.86 -12.46 -7.59
C PHE A 53 4.63 -11.75 -8.94
N LEU A 54 3.96 -12.42 -9.89
CA LEU A 54 3.67 -11.84 -11.20
C LEU A 54 2.81 -10.58 -11.09
N VAL A 55 1.75 -10.61 -10.29
CA VAL A 55 0.89 -9.44 -10.04
C VAL A 55 1.68 -8.29 -9.41
N THR A 56 2.56 -8.58 -8.46
CA THR A 56 3.40 -7.57 -7.79
C THR A 56 4.39 -6.95 -8.78
N MET A 57 5.05 -7.78 -9.61
CA MET A 57 5.99 -7.31 -10.62
C MET A 57 5.31 -6.44 -11.67
N ALA A 58 4.17 -6.90 -12.20
CA ALA A 58 3.43 -6.22 -13.25
C ALA A 58 2.73 -4.94 -12.77
N SER A 59 2.14 -4.96 -11.58
CA SER A 59 1.27 -3.87 -11.11
C SER A 59 2.00 -2.82 -10.28
N GLN A 60 3.04 -3.22 -9.53
CA GLN A 60 3.74 -2.32 -8.60
C GLN A 60 5.15 -1.99 -9.08
N ASN A 61 5.98 -3.01 -9.31
CA ASN A 61 7.40 -2.78 -9.57
C ASN A 61 7.65 -2.15 -10.95
N ALA A 62 7.05 -2.70 -12.03
CA ALA A 62 7.23 -2.14 -13.37
C ALA A 62 6.70 -0.70 -13.49
N PRO A 63 5.47 -0.36 -13.04
CA PRO A 63 4.99 1.03 -13.04
C PRO A 63 5.80 1.94 -12.11
N GLY A 64 6.27 1.43 -10.97
CA GLY A 64 7.13 2.18 -10.04
C GLY A 64 8.47 2.56 -10.67
N ILE A 65 9.10 1.63 -11.40
CA ILE A 65 10.33 1.90 -12.15
C ILE A 65 10.08 2.89 -13.30
N ALA A 66 8.99 2.71 -14.05
CA ALA A 66 8.62 3.64 -15.12
C ALA A 66 8.40 5.07 -14.57
N THR A 67 7.80 5.18 -13.39
CA THR A 67 7.61 6.46 -12.68
C THR A 67 8.95 7.11 -12.32
N LEU A 68 9.89 6.33 -11.74
CA LEU A 68 11.25 6.81 -11.46
C LEU A 68 11.94 7.35 -12.73
N GLN A 69 11.84 6.61 -13.84
CA GLN A 69 12.43 7.00 -15.12
C GLN A 69 11.77 8.24 -15.72
N ALA A 70 10.45 8.38 -15.60
CA ALA A 70 9.71 9.57 -16.05
C ALA A 70 10.13 10.83 -15.29
N HIS A 71 10.52 10.70 -14.02
CA HIS A 71 11.11 11.79 -13.22
C HIS A 71 12.63 11.94 -13.39
N GLY A 72 13.24 11.27 -14.38
CA GLY A 72 14.66 11.40 -14.71
C GLY A 72 15.62 10.55 -13.86
N TYR A 73 15.12 9.74 -12.92
CA TYR A 73 15.94 8.83 -12.12
C TYR A 73 16.18 7.52 -12.86
N ARG A 74 17.44 7.06 -12.89
CA ARG A 74 17.84 5.78 -13.49
C ARG A 74 18.27 4.79 -12.41
N PRO A 75 17.33 4.15 -11.68
CA PRO A 75 17.68 3.22 -10.64
C PRO A 75 18.30 1.93 -11.22
N PRO A 76 19.28 1.31 -10.54
CA PRO A 76 19.75 -0.02 -10.90
C PRO A 76 18.67 -1.06 -10.56
N VAL A 77 17.81 -1.38 -11.54
CA VAL A 77 16.61 -2.23 -11.37
C VAL A 77 16.94 -3.56 -10.69
N SER A 78 18.00 -4.24 -11.13
CA SER A 78 18.42 -5.53 -10.53
C SER A 78 18.69 -5.39 -9.03
N SER A 79 19.46 -4.38 -8.62
CA SER A 79 19.77 -4.13 -7.21
C SER A 79 18.52 -3.75 -6.41
N LEU A 80 17.62 -2.93 -6.99
CA LEU A 80 16.37 -2.56 -6.35
C LEU A 80 15.50 -3.79 -6.07
N MET A 81 15.33 -4.66 -7.07
CA MET A 81 14.56 -5.90 -6.93
C MET A 81 15.19 -6.86 -5.91
N SER A 82 16.51 -7.02 -5.92
CA SER A 82 17.23 -7.85 -4.94
C SER A 82 17.03 -7.36 -3.51
N TRP A 83 17.12 -6.06 -3.28
CA TRP A 83 16.89 -5.49 -1.94
C TRP A 83 15.45 -5.66 -1.48
N THR A 84 14.46 -5.39 -2.34
CA THR A 84 13.05 -5.61 -1.98
C THR A 84 12.75 -7.07 -1.68
N GLY A 85 13.31 -7.99 -2.46
CA GLY A 85 13.15 -9.44 -2.24
C GLY A 85 13.81 -9.92 -0.96
N LEU A 86 15.03 -9.43 -0.67
CA LEU A 86 15.73 -9.76 0.57
C LEU A 86 14.96 -9.24 1.80
N ILE A 87 14.47 -8.01 1.76
CA ILE A 87 13.68 -7.44 2.87
C ILE A 87 12.38 -8.25 3.05
N ALA A 88 11.67 -8.60 1.97
CA ALA A 88 10.49 -9.45 2.05
C ALA A 88 10.81 -10.82 2.68
N LEU A 89 11.91 -11.45 2.26
CA LEU A 89 12.35 -12.73 2.81
C LEU A 89 12.66 -12.62 4.32
N LEU A 90 13.37 -11.57 4.74
CA LEU A 90 13.72 -11.33 6.14
C LEU A 90 12.51 -10.99 7.01
N LEU A 91 11.51 -10.31 6.45
CA LEU A 91 10.26 -9.99 7.16
C LEU A 91 9.25 -11.13 7.14
N SER A 92 9.38 -12.12 6.24
CA SER A 92 8.43 -13.23 6.14
C SER A 92 8.23 -14.03 7.44
N PRO A 93 9.27 -14.32 8.26
CA PRO A 93 9.08 -14.98 9.55
C PRO A 93 8.43 -14.08 10.60
N LEU A 94 8.25 -12.79 10.32
CA LEU A 94 7.55 -11.83 11.18
C LEU A 94 6.16 -11.48 10.63
N GLY A 95 5.64 -12.29 9.69
CA GLY A 95 4.36 -12.07 9.03
C GLY A 95 4.40 -11.11 7.83
N GLY A 96 5.57 -10.58 7.46
CA GLY A 96 5.75 -9.72 6.30
C GLY A 96 5.72 -10.50 4.99
N PHE A 97 4.58 -10.54 4.32
CA PHE A 97 4.38 -11.38 3.12
C PHE A 97 4.87 -10.74 1.81
N SER A 98 5.12 -9.42 1.76
CA SER A 98 5.48 -8.72 0.52
C SER A 98 6.16 -7.37 0.75
N VAL A 99 7.09 -7.02 -0.14
CA VAL A 99 7.73 -5.71 -0.25
C VAL A 99 7.84 -5.36 -1.72
N CYS A 100 7.42 -4.15 -2.11
CA CYS A 100 7.42 -3.69 -3.50
C CYS A 100 7.64 -2.18 -3.60
N VAL A 101 7.78 -1.69 -4.83
CA VAL A 101 7.88 -0.25 -5.09
C VAL A 101 6.51 0.41 -4.94
N ALA A 102 6.40 1.37 -4.04
CA ALA A 102 5.19 2.19 -3.87
C ALA A 102 5.11 3.29 -4.95
N ALA A 103 4.68 2.93 -6.17
CA ALA A 103 4.71 3.80 -7.34
C ALA A 103 4.04 5.18 -7.13
N ILE A 104 2.85 5.19 -6.51
CA ILE A 104 2.09 6.43 -6.26
C ILE A 104 2.85 7.34 -5.29
N THR A 105 3.30 6.79 -4.17
CA THR A 105 4.08 7.53 -3.17
C THR A 105 5.39 8.03 -3.76
N ALA A 106 6.04 7.21 -4.58
CA ALA A 106 7.28 7.58 -5.26
C ALA A 106 7.05 8.79 -6.17
N ALA A 107 5.97 8.83 -6.97
CA ALA A 107 5.62 9.97 -7.81
C ALA A 107 5.47 11.26 -6.99
N ILE A 108 4.79 11.18 -5.84
CA ILE A 108 4.59 12.32 -4.93
C ILE A 108 5.94 12.80 -4.38
N CYS A 109 6.78 11.89 -3.88
CA CYS A 109 8.08 12.22 -3.31
C CYS A 109 9.09 12.74 -4.35
N MET A 110 8.86 12.50 -5.65
CA MET A 110 9.70 12.98 -6.74
C MET A 110 9.19 14.27 -7.40
N SER A 111 8.04 14.81 -6.95
CA SER A 111 7.49 16.07 -7.45
C SER A 111 8.48 17.23 -7.31
N ASP A 112 8.42 18.18 -8.24
CA ASP A 112 9.26 19.38 -8.21
C ASP A 112 8.96 20.31 -7.02
N GLU A 113 7.81 20.13 -6.38
CA GLU A 113 7.41 20.83 -5.16
C GLU A 113 8.19 20.39 -3.91
N VAL A 114 8.82 19.21 -3.93
CA VAL A 114 9.49 18.62 -2.76
C VAL A 114 10.82 19.32 -2.45
N ASP A 115 11.67 19.46 -3.47
CA ASP A 115 12.97 20.13 -3.36
C ASP A 115 13.43 20.55 -4.76
N PRO A 116 13.94 21.80 -4.96
CA PRO A 116 14.53 22.23 -6.23
C PRO A 116 15.70 21.35 -6.68
N ASN A 117 16.43 20.73 -5.75
CA ASN A 117 17.50 19.77 -6.04
C ASN A 117 16.95 18.33 -6.08
N PRO A 118 16.90 17.67 -7.26
CA PRO A 118 16.43 16.29 -7.39
C PRO A 118 17.21 15.29 -6.52
N GLN A 119 18.46 15.57 -6.19
CA GLN A 119 19.31 14.70 -5.38
C GLN A 119 18.97 14.75 -3.88
N GLN A 120 18.12 15.69 -3.43
CA GLN A 120 17.69 15.79 -2.04
C GLN A 120 16.27 15.23 -1.80
N ARG A 121 15.52 14.95 -2.87
CA ARG A 121 14.13 14.46 -2.80
C ARG A 121 13.98 13.09 -2.10
N TRP A 122 15.05 12.30 -1.99
CA TRP A 122 15.05 11.05 -1.23
C TRP A 122 14.66 11.24 0.25
N ARG A 123 14.87 12.44 0.81
CA ARG A 123 14.46 12.78 2.18
C ARG A 123 12.95 12.65 2.37
N ALA A 124 12.16 13.06 1.37
CA ALA A 124 10.70 12.92 1.41
C ALA A 124 10.30 11.44 1.41
N ALA A 125 10.97 10.60 0.59
CA ALA A 125 10.74 9.17 0.58
C ALA A 125 11.14 8.51 1.91
N ALA A 126 12.25 8.94 2.54
CA ALA A 126 12.67 8.46 3.85
C ALA A 126 11.66 8.82 4.95
N LEU A 127 11.18 10.07 4.97
CA LEU A 127 10.14 10.50 5.91
C LEU A 127 8.83 9.74 5.69
N ALA A 128 8.41 9.57 4.43
CA ALA A 128 7.23 8.76 4.10
C ALA A 128 7.38 7.32 4.60
N GLY A 129 8.57 6.73 4.46
CA GLY A 129 8.90 5.41 5.01
C GLY A 129 8.77 5.35 6.53
N ILE A 130 9.26 6.36 7.25
CA ILE A 130 9.11 6.46 8.71
C ILE A 130 7.61 6.52 9.09
N PHE A 131 6.82 7.36 8.40
CA PHE A 131 5.38 7.43 8.65
C PHE A 131 4.65 6.13 8.33
N TYR A 132 5.06 5.39 7.30
CA TYR A 132 4.52 4.06 7.01
C TYR A 132 4.88 3.03 8.07
N LEU A 133 6.09 3.08 8.64
CA LEU A 133 6.46 2.22 9.77
C LEU A 133 5.64 2.55 11.02
N LEU A 134 5.43 3.83 11.32
CA LEU A 134 4.56 4.26 12.42
C LEU A 134 3.10 3.83 12.22
N ALA A 135 2.59 3.97 11.00
CA ALA A 135 1.26 3.49 10.63
C ALA A 135 1.17 1.95 10.76
N GLY A 136 2.19 1.22 10.34
CA GLY A 136 2.29 -0.23 10.48
C GLY A 136 2.34 -0.69 11.95
N ALA A 137 3.12 -0.02 12.80
CA ALA A 137 3.16 -0.29 14.24
C ALA A 137 1.80 0.00 14.92
N SER A 138 1.06 0.97 14.37
CA SER A 138 -0.32 1.29 14.76
C SER A 138 -1.35 0.35 14.11
N GLY A 139 -0.92 -0.71 13.42
CA GLY A 139 -1.78 -1.61 12.65
C GLY A 139 -2.90 -2.26 13.47
N ALA A 140 -2.64 -2.60 14.74
CA ALA A 140 -3.67 -3.10 15.64
C ALA A 140 -4.78 -2.07 15.92
N LEU A 141 -4.43 -0.79 16.05
CA LEU A 141 -5.41 0.29 16.20
C LEU A 141 -6.23 0.46 14.92
N ILE A 142 -5.58 0.37 13.76
CA ILE A 142 -6.25 0.42 12.46
C ILE A 142 -7.22 -0.76 12.31
N ALA A 143 -6.80 -1.98 12.68
CA ALA A 143 -7.64 -3.18 12.62
C ALA A 143 -8.87 -3.07 13.54
N VAL A 144 -8.69 -2.54 14.76
CA VAL A 144 -9.79 -2.27 15.70
C VAL A 144 -10.76 -1.21 15.15
N LEU A 145 -10.23 -0.17 14.52
CA LEU A 145 -11.07 0.85 13.89
C LEU A 145 -11.88 0.27 12.74
N PHE A 146 -11.26 -0.52 11.85
CA PHE A 146 -11.96 -1.16 10.74
C PHE A 146 -12.97 -2.21 11.23
N SER A 147 -12.69 -2.97 12.29
CA SER A 147 -13.65 -3.94 12.84
C SER A 147 -14.86 -3.26 13.50
N ALA A 148 -14.71 -2.01 13.94
CA ALA A 148 -15.80 -1.22 14.48
C ALA A 148 -16.70 -0.60 13.39
N LEU A 149 -16.25 -0.52 12.14
CA LEU A 149 -17.00 0.09 11.04
C LEU A 149 -17.90 -0.92 10.31
N PRO A 150 -19.06 -0.50 9.78
CA PRO A 150 -19.87 -1.35 8.91
C PRO A 150 -19.10 -1.79 7.67
N VAL A 151 -19.17 -3.07 7.33
CA VAL A 151 -18.48 -3.64 6.14
C VAL A 151 -18.81 -2.87 4.86
N VAL A 152 -20.07 -2.49 4.67
CA VAL A 152 -20.54 -1.72 3.51
C VAL A 152 -19.81 -0.37 3.38
N LEU A 153 -19.47 0.29 4.49
CA LEU A 153 -18.73 1.55 4.46
C LEU A 153 -17.29 1.33 4.01
N ILE A 154 -16.66 0.25 4.47
CA ILE A 154 -15.29 -0.13 4.07
C ILE A 154 -15.26 -0.44 2.57
N GLU A 155 -16.21 -1.24 2.09
CA GLU A 155 -16.34 -1.60 0.67
C GLU A 155 -16.59 -0.38 -0.22
N ALA A 156 -17.46 0.55 0.21
CA ALA A 156 -17.71 1.78 -0.53
C ALA A 156 -16.46 2.67 -0.63
N LEU A 157 -15.73 2.84 0.47
CA LEU A 157 -14.48 3.60 0.48
C LEU A 157 -13.40 2.95 -0.40
N ALA A 158 -13.24 1.63 -0.29
CA ALA A 158 -12.30 0.87 -1.10
C ALA A 158 -12.64 0.98 -2.60
N GLY A 159 -13.91 0.79 -2.97
CA GLY A 159 -14.37 0.90 -4.35
C GLY A 159 -14.10 2.29 -4.94
N LEU A 160 -14.46 3.35 -4.22
CA LEU A 160 -14.21 4.73 -4.66
C LEU A 160 -12.72 5.06 -4.78
N ALA A 161 -11.88 4.53 -3.88
CA ALA A 161 -10.43 4.69 -3.95
C ALA A 161 -9.83 4.02 -5.20
N LEU A 162 -10.40 2.90 -5.64
CA LEU A 162 -9.95 2.17 -6.81
C LEU A 162 -10.40 2.79 -8.14
N LEU A 163 -11.49 3.57 -8.17
CA LEU A 163 -12.01 4.17 -9.41
C LEU A 163 -10.99 5.03 -10.15
N ALA A 164 -10.22 5.85 -9.43
CA ALA A 164 -9.20 6.71 -10.04
C ALA A 164 -8.11 5.87 -10.72
N THR A 165 -7.63 4.83 -10.04
CA THR A 165 -6.62 3.92 -10.56
C THR A 165 -7.15 3.12 -11.75
N LEU A 166 -8.39 2.62 -11.66
CA LEU A 166 -9.05 1.91 -12.75
C LEU A 166 -9.19 2.81 -13.99
N GLY A 167 -9.68 4.04 -13.81
CA GLY A 167 -9.80 5.01 -14.90
C GLY A 167 -8.45 5.32 -15.56
N GLY A 168 -7.41 5.55 -14.77
CA GLY A 168 -6.06 5.79 -15.29
C GLY A 168 -5.43 4.58 -15.99
N SER A 169 -5.75 3.36 -15.57
CA SER A 169 -5.33 2.13 -16.24
C SER A 169 -6.10 1.90 -17.54
N LEU A 170 -7.42 2.15 -17.54
CA LEU A 170 -8.26 2.02 -18.72
C LEU A 170 -7.86 3.03 -19.79
N HIS A 171 -7.61 4.29 -19.39
CA HIS A 171 -7.12 5.33 -20.28
C HIS A 171 -5.81 4.93 -20.95
N ARG A 172 -4.81 4.49 -20.18
CA ARG A 172 -3.53 4.01 -20.73
C ARG A 172 -3.65 2.77 -21.62
N ALA A 173 -4.63 1.89 -21.37
CA ALA A 173 -4.84 0.71 -22.20
C ALA A 173 -5.54 1.04 -23.53
N LEU A 174 -6.33 2.11 -23.56
CA LEU A 174 -7.08 2.55 -24.74
C LEU A 174 -6.37 3.64 -25.54
N ASP A 175 -5.45 4.38 -24.92
CA ASP A 175 -4.53 5.25 -25.63
C ASP A 175 -3.58 4.37 -26.47
N LEU A 176 -3.83 4.34 -27.78
CA LEU A 176 -2.88 3.81 -28.75
C LEU A 176 -1.62 4.71 -28.75
N PRO A 177 -0.42 4.13 -28.91
CA PRO A 177 0.78 4.92 -29.17
C PRO A 177 0.68 5.73 -30.47
#